data_AF-A0A1I2UCY3-F1
#
_entry.id   AF-A0A1I2UCY3-F1
#
_cell.length_a   1.000
_cell.length_b   1.000
_cell.length_c   1.000
_cell.angle_alpha   90.00
_cell.angle_beta   90.00
_cell.angle_gamma   90.00
#
_symmetry.space_group_name_H-M   'P 1'
#
loop_
_entity.id
_entity.type
_entity.pdbx_description
1 polymer ?
#
loop_
_entity_poly.entity_id
_entity_poly.type
_entity_poly.pdbx_seq_one_letter_code
_entity_poly.pdbx_strand_id
1 'polypeptide(L)'
;MSDDDLSRARGQGLLAVSNSTLGGFDFTRIALDADVELNASLRHIRLGDYRFPSREGTGADIDMPSLQFGQNGSKVSITNPYFEVVYRNTGDAGAPREVVGMRMGFDSIKGDVGLKVNGLSGSLLVSGVDTNGQPSAIDSHTDAGGGKRWDGASSLVGVRAGDASGPSRDFWISVLKSGVQFQAPSGTTQLPDAAQSGVWLNWRDKLVSLTALPPAAIAAPVAPAVTLAAPVSAAGR
;
A
#
# COMPACT_ATOMS: atom_id res chain seq x y z
N MET A 1 28.80 34.48 -1.50
CA MET A 1 28.42 33.06 -1.59
C MET A 1 29.65 32.33 -2.09
N SER A 2 30.19 31.40 -1.29
CA SER A 2 31.40 30.64 -1.63
C SER A 2 31.05 29.31 -2.30
N ASP A 3 31.99 28.70 -3.03
CA ASP A 3 31.80 27.36 -3.63
C ASP A 3 31.54 26.28 -2.56
N ASP A 4 31.99 26.49 -1.32
CA ASP A 4 31.68 25.64 -0.16
C ASP A 4 30.24 25.82 0.34
N ASP A 5 29.65 27.00 0.16
CA ASP A 5 28.22 27.24 0.42
C ASP A 5 27.37 26.65 -0.72
N LEU A 6 27.83 26.72 -1.98
CA LEU A 6 27.18 26.12 -3.14
C LEU A 6 27.30 24.58 -3.16
N SER A 7 28.37 24.02 -2.61
CA SER A 7 28.58 22.56 -2.45
C SER A 7 27.65 21.96 -1.40
N ARG A 8 27.38 22.70 -0.31
CA ARG A 8 26.35 22.35 0.68
C ARG A 8 24.93 22.61 0.19
N ALA A 9 24.76 23.50 -0.77
CA ALA A 9 23.52 23.74 -1.51
C ALA A 9 23.37 22.84 -2.76
N ARG A 10 24.08 21.70 -2.84
CA ARG A 10 23.72 20.63 -3.77
C ARG A 10 22.38 20.06 -3.31
N GLY A 11 21.33 20.53 -3.98
CA GLY A 11 19.94 20.24 -3.67
C GLY A 11 19.72 18.78 -3.32
N GLN A 12 18.94 18.56 -2.27
CA GLN A 12 18.14 17.36 -2.17
C GLN A 12 17.33 17.30 -3.46
N GLY A 13 17.85 16.52 -4.43
CA GLY A 13 17.18 16.32 -5.69
C GLY A 13 15.83 15.72 -5.34
N LEU A 14 14.78 16.20 -5.99
CA LEU A 14 13.43 15.61 -5.92
C LEU A 14 13.45 14.10 -6.20
N LEU A 15 14.55 13.53 -6.70
CA LEU A 15 14.71 12.13 -7.01
C LEU A 15 15.94 11.55 -6.29
N ALA A 16 15.73 10.48 -5.53
CA ALA A 16 16.77 9.63 -4.97
C ALA A 16 16.92 8.34 -5.78
N VAL A 17 18.15 7.98 -6.14
CA VAL A 17 18.44 6.75 -6.89
C VAL A 17 19.26 5.80 -6.03
N SER A 18 18.85 4.53 -5.97
CA SER A 18 19.58 3.48 -5.27
C SER A 18 19.58 2.17 -6.05
N ASN A 19 20.64 1.38 -5.88
CA ASN A 19 20.78 0.08 -6.50
C ASN A 19 20.84 -1.01 -5.42
N SER A 20 20.26 -2.17 -5.69
CA SER A 20 20.39 -3.36 -4.84
C SER A 20 20.41 -4.63 -5.69
N THR A 21 20.75 -5.75 -5.06
CA THR A 21 20.77 -7.07 -5.71
C THR A 21 20.11 -8.09 -4.79
N LEU A 22 19.29 -8.98 -5.34
CA LEU A 22 18.65 -10.08 -4.62
C LEU A 22 18.24 -11.18 -5.60
N GLY A 23 18.45 -12.45 -5.22
CA GLY A 23 17.89 -13.58 -5.95
C GLY A 23 18.31 -13.68 -7.42
N GLY A 24 19.51 -13.20 -7.78
CA GLY A 24 19.98 -13.16 -9.17
C GLY A 24 19.40 -12.02 -10.02
N PHE A 25 18.82 -11.00 -9.37
CA PHE A 25 18.34 -9.78 -10.01
C PHE A 25 19.04 -8.56 -9.45
N ASP A 26 19.26 -7.58 -10.32
CA ASP A 26 19.68 -6.23 -9.94
C ASP A 26 18.47 -5.29 -10.01
N PHE A 27 18.40 -4.35 -9.08
CA PHE A 27 17.28 -3.42 -8.92
C PHE A 27 17.82 -2.01 -8.97
N THR A 28 17.18 -1.14 -9.75
CA THR A 28 17.41 0.31 -9.73
C THR A 28 16.13 0.99 -9.30
N ARG A 29 16.15 1.58 -8.10
CA ARG A 29 15.04 2.34 -7.53
C ARG A 29 15.25 3.82 -7.75
N ILE A 30 14.20 4.50 -8.20
CA ILE A 30 14.09 5.96 -8.32
C ILE A 30 12.90 6.39 -7.46
N ALA A 31 13.15 7.13 -6.39
CA ALA A 31 12.15 7.54 -5.41
C ALA A 31 12.02 9.07 -5.35
N LEU A 32 10.82 9.60 -5.08
CA LEU A 32 10.53 11.04 -5.12
C LEU A 32 10.94 11.83 -3.87
N ASP A 33 11.50 11.17 -2.85
CA ASP A 33 11.90 11.77 -1.55
C ASP A 33 10.87 12.80 -1.02
N ALA A 34 9.59 12.42 -1.07
CA ALA A 34 8.47 13.31 -0.83
C ALA A 34 7.37 12.63 -0.02
N ASP A 35 6.69 13.41 0.81
CA ASP A 35 5.42 13.06 1.44
C ASP A 35 4.25 13.59 0.61
N VAL A 36 3.36 12.69 0.20
CA VAL A 36 2.21 12.96 -0.65
C VAL A 36 0.94 12.74 0.16
N GLU A 37 0.07 13.75 0.21
CA GLU A 37 -1.31 13.57 0.66
C GLU A 37 -2.24 13.43 -0.54
N LEU A 38 -2.90 12.29 -0.67
CA LEU A 38 -3.72 11.94 -1.83
C LEU A 38 -5.20 11.83 -1.45
N ASN A 39 -6.04 12.57 -2.17
CA ASN A 39 -7.47 12.27 -2.29
C ASN A 39 -7.77 12.12 -3.77
N ALA A 40 -7.95 10.88 -4.22
CA ALA A 40 -8.10 10.55 -5.62
C ALA A 40 -8.94 9.28 -5.80
N SER A 41 -9.68 9.22 -6.90
CA SER A 41 -10.43 8.03 -7.30
C SER A 41 -9.94 7.55 -8.65
N LEU A 42 -9.53 6.29 -8.71
CA LEU A 42 -9.21 5.57 -9.92
C LEU A 42 -10.34 4.56 -10.17
N ARG A 43 -10.81 4.51 -11.41
CA ARG A 43 -11.91 3.63 -11.82
C ARG A 43 -11.48 2.82 -13.02
N HIS A 44 -12.10 1.65 -13.19
CA HIS A 44 -11.87 0.77 -14.35
C HIS A 44 -10.40 0.35 -14.51
N ILE A 45 -9.73 0.02 -13.41
CA ILE A 45 -8.36 -0.50 -13.46
C ILE A 45 -8.43 -1.94 -13.95
N ARG A 46 -7.93 -2.19 -15.17
CA ARG A 46 -7.78 -3.52 -15.74
C ARG A 46 -6.36 -3.67 -16.28
N LEU A 47 -5.54 -4.50 -15.64
CA LEU A 47 -4.11 -4.65 -15.96
C LEU A 47 -3.75 -6.12 -16.16
N GLY A 48 -2.93 -6.42 -17.18
CA GLY A 48 -2.46 -7.77 -17.45
C GLY A 48 -3.52 -8.67 -18.04
N ASP A 49 -4.20 -8.20 -19.09
CA ASP A 49 -5.17 -9.02 -19.83
C ASP A 49 -4.43 -9.95 -20.80
N TYR A 50 -4.48 -11.26 -20.53
CA TYR A 50 -3.94 -12.30 -21.39
C TYR A 50 -4.60 -13.65 -21.07
N ARG A 51 -4.55 -14.57 -22.02
CA ARG A 51 -5.13 -15.91 -21.90
C ARG A 51 -4.35 -16.75 -20.88
N PHE A 52 -5.02 -17.28 -19.86
CA PHE A 52 -4.42 -18.12 -18.82
C PHE A 52 -5.35 -19.29 -18.45
N PRO A 53 -5.05 -20.53 -18.90
CA PRO A 53 -6.00 -21.65 -18.90
C PRO A 53 -6.60 -22.03 -17.54
N SER A 54 -5.87 -21.80 -16.46
CA SER A 54 -6.34 -22.04 -15.08
C SER A 54 -6.95 -20.75 -14.54
N ARG A 55 -8.28 -20.66 -14.48
CA ARG A 55 -9.04 -19.44 -14.08
C ARG A 55 -9.12 -18.34 -15.15
N GLU A 56 -9.43 -18.73 -16.40
CA GLU A 56 -9.82 -17.84 -17.51
C GLU A 56 -11.09 -16.97 -17.24
N GLY A 57 -11.79 -17.17 -16.11
CA GLY A 57 -13.20 -16.79 -15.92
C GLY A 57 -13.53 -15.29 -15.91
N THR A 58 -12.62 -14.40 -15.46
CA THR A 58 -12.91 -12.95 -15.30
C THR A 58 -11.92 -12.01 -16.00
N GLY A 59 -10.81 -12.54 -16.53
CA GLY A 59 -9.86 -11.79 -17.34
C GLY A 59 -8.55 -11.41 -16.63
N ALA A 60 -8.27 -10.10 -16.58
CA ALA A 60 -6.93 -9.54 -16.34
C ALA A 60 -6.33 -9.88 -14.96
N ASP A 61 -5.00 -9.80 -14.83
CA ASP A 61 -4.30 -10.01 -13.56
C ASP A 61 -4.79 -9.10 -12.44
N ILE A 62 -5.11 -7.84 -12.73
CA ILE A 62 -5.77 -6.95 -11.79
C ILE A 62 -7.04 -6.44 -12.45
N ASP A 63 -8.18 -6.75 -11.85
CA ASP A 63 -9.48 -6.14 -12.18
C ASP A 63 -10.04 -5.47 -10.93
N MET A 64 -9.87 -4.14 -10.87
CA MET A 64 -10.34 -3.28 -9.80
C MET A 64 -11.25 -2.19 -10.36
N PRO A 65 -12.58 -2.39 -10.33
CA PRO A 65 -13.52 -1.36 -10.78
C PRO A 65 -13.39 -0.02 -10.04
N SER A 66 -12.92 -0.03 -8.79
CA SER A 66 -12.76 1.17 -7.97
C SER A 66 -11.58 1.04 -7.01
N LEU A 67 -10.73 2.06 -7.02
CA LEU A 67 -9.69 2.31 -6.04
C LEU A 67 -9.80 3.78 -5.62
N GLN A 68 -10.08 4.03 -4.35
CA GLN A 68 -10.30 5.38 -3.83
C GLN A 68 -9.34 5.65 -2.67
N PHE A 69 -8.43 6.60 -2.86
CA PHE A 69 -7.61 7.14 -1.79
C PHE A 69 -8.38 8.23 -1.08
N GLY A 70 -8.61 8.05 0.21
CA GLY A 70 -9.35 8.99 1.04
C GLY A 70 -10.86 8.86 0.87
N GLN A 71 -11.58 8.73 1.99
CA GLN A 71 -13.04 8.69 2.01
C GLN A 71 -13.62 9.91 2.73
N ASN A 72 -14.78 10.37 2.27
CA ASN A 72 -15.51 11.52 2.83
C ASN A 72 -14.66 12.78 3.02
N GLY A 73 -13.81 13.10 2.04
CA GLY A 73 -12.93 14.28 2.06
C GLY A 73 -11.60 14.09 2.80
N SER A 74 -11.39 12.93 3.44
CA SER A 74 -10.10 12.57 4.04
C SER A 74 -9.03 12.36 2.97
N LYS A 75 -7.76 12.43 3.36
CA LYS A 75 -6.61 12.12 2.50
C LYS A 75 -5.90 10.86 3.00
N VAL A 76 -5.16 10.22 2.11
CA VAL A 76 -4.22 9.15 2.43
C VAL A 76 -2.81 9.72 2.35
N SER A 77 -2.01 9.49 3.38
CA SER A 77 -0.60 9.88 3.40
C SER A 77 0.24 8.77 2.77
N ILE A 78 1.08 9.14 1.82
CA ILE A 78 2.00 8.27 1.10
C ILE A 78 3.40 8.86 1.23
N THR A 79 4.37 8.09 1.71
CA THR A 79 5.75 8.55 1.88
C THR A 79 6.66 7.89 0.85
N ASN A 80 7.51 8.70 0.23
CA ASN A 80 8.56 8.30 -0.69
C ASN A 80 8.08 7.35 -1.81
N PRO A 81 7.14 7.81 -2.67
CA PRO A 81 6.73 7.01 -3.82
C PRO A 81 7.91 6.75 -4.75
N TYR A 82 7.96 5.56 -5.32
CA TYR A 82 9.09 5.10 -6.14
C TYR A 82 8.66 4.26 -7.33
N PHE A 83 9.54 4.24 -8.34
CA PHE A 83 9.61 3.22 -9.35
C PHE A 83 10.90 2.42 -9.17
N GLU A 84 10.85 1.11 -9.40
CA GLU A 84 12.02 0.23 -9.29
C GLU A 84 12.04 -0.70 -10.50
N VAL A 85 13.10 -0.59 -11.30
CA VAL A 85 13.31 -1.42 -12.48
C VAL A 85 14.13 -2.64 -12.07
N VAL A 86 13.76 -3.81 -12.61
CA VAL A 86 14.41 -5.09 -12.32
C VAL A 86 15.15 -5.56 -13.55
N TYR A 87 16.40 -5.96 -13.35
CA TYR A 87 17.28 -6.49 -14.39
C TYR A 87 17.72 -7.90 -14.02
N ARG A 88 17.90 -8.76 -15.02
CA ARG A 88 18.56 -10.05 -14.82
C ARG A 88 20.04 -9.80 -14.53
N ASN A 89 20.53 -10.32 -13.41
CA ASN A 89 21.95 -10.26 -13.10
C ASN A 89 22.66 -11.36 -13.91
N THR A 90 23.54 -10.93 -14.81
CA THR A 90 24.30 -11.81 -15.72
C THR A 90 25.65 -12.23 -15.14
N GLY A 91 26.08 -11.67 -14.00
CA GLY A 91 27.41 -11.87 -13.42
C GLY A 91 28.56 -11.27 -14.25
N ASP A 92 28.26 -10.74 -15.44
CA ASP A 92 29.21 -10.18 -16.39
C ASP A 92 28.91 -8.69 -16.61
N ALA A 93 29.86 -7.83 -16.25
CA ALA A 93 29.75 -6.38 -16.39
C ALA A 93 29.77 -5.90 -17.86
N GLY A 94 30.24 -6.74 -18.79
CA GLY A 94 30.28 -6.44 -20.22
C GLY A 94 29.04 -6.90 -21.00
N ALA A 95 28.18 -7.73 -20.40
CA ALA A 95 26.98 -8.25 -21.06
C ALA A 95 25.79 -7.27 -20.94
N PRO A 96 24.96 -7.11 -22.00
CA PRO A 96 23.72 -6.36 -21.90
C PRO A 96 22.80 -6.97 -20.84
N ARG A 97 22.29 -6.13 -19.94
CA ARG A 97 21.34 -6.58 -18.90
C ARG A 97 19.93 -6.60 -19.46
N GLU A 98 19.26 -7.74 -19.34
CA GLU A 98 17.85 -7.88 -19.69
C GLU A 98 16.96 -7.17 -18.66
N VAL A 99 16.06 -6.29 -19.10
CA VAL A 99 14.98 -5.77 -18.26
C VAL A 99 13.95 -6.87 -18.03
N VAL A 100 13.78 -7.27 -16.77
CA VAL A 100 12.80 -8.28 -16.35
C VAL A 100 11.43 -7.66 -16.12
N GLY A 101 11.40 -6.40 -15.69
CA GLY A 101 10.16 -5.67 -15.45
C GLY A 101 10.39 -4.48 -14.52
N MET A 102 9.32 -4.03 -13.90
CA MET A 102 9.38 -2.93 -12.94
C MET A 102 8.27 -3.03 -11.90
N ARG A 103 8.45 -2.37 -10.76
CA ARG A 103 7.39 -2.10 -9.80
C ARG A 103 7.26 -0.62 -9.50
N MET A 104 6.07 -0.21 -9.08
CA MET A 104 5.83 1.06 -8.42
C MET A 104 5.29 0.80 -7.01
N GLY A 105 5.67 1.65 -6.08
CA GLY A 105 5.24 1.54 -4.69
C GLY A 105 5.59 2.79 -3.91
N PHE A 106 5.57 2.67 -2.60
CA PHE A 106 5.97 3.73 -1.68
C PHE A 106 6.48 3.08 -0.40
N ASP A 107 7.33 3.79 0.34
CA ASP A 107 7.89 3.27 1.59
C ASP A 107 6.83 3.14 2.68
N SER A 108 5.82 3.99 2.66
CA SER A 108 4.69 3.84 3.57
C SER A 108 3.39 4.46 3.06
N ILE A 109 2.26 3.90 3.52
CA ILE A 109 0.91 4.42 3.32
C ILE A 109 0.13 4.38 4.63
N LYS A 110 -0.63 5.43 4.88
CA LYS A 110 -1.53 5.53 6.03
C LYS A 110 -2.84 6.20 5.65
N GLY A 111 -3.95 5.59 6.06
CA GLY A 111 -5.29 6.12 5.88
C GLY A 111 -6.24 5.14 5.21
N ASP A 112 -7.41 5.65 4.85
CA ASP A 112 -8.49 4.82 4.32
C ASP A 112 -8.44 4.75 2.81
N VAL A 113 -8.44 3.52 2.31
CA VAL A 113 -8.48 3.22 0.88
C VAL A 113 -9.74 2.42 0.59
N GLY A 114 -10.67 3.02 -0.15
CA GLY A 114 -11.83 2.31 -0.69
C GLY A 114 -11.40 1.39 -1.83
N LEU A 115 -11.89 0.15 -1.82
CA LEU A 115 -11.51 -0.89 -2.78
C LEU A 115 -12.75 -1.61 -3.28
N LYS A 116 -12.77 -1.91 -4.58
CA LYS A 116 -13.63 -2.95 -5.15
C LYS A 116 -12.76 -3.77 -6.09
N VAL A 117 -12.64 -5.06 -5.81
CA VAL A 117 -11.73 -5.98 -6.51
C VAL A 117 -12.54 -7.15 -7.06
N ASN A 118 -12.55 -7.33 -8.37
CA ASN A 118 -13.17 -8.51 -8.99
C ASN A 118 -12.16 -9.67 -9.11
N GLY A 119 -10.89 -9.35 -9.32
CA GLY A 119 -9.81 -10.32 -9.44
C GLY A 119 -8.45 -9.68 -9.18
N LEU A 120 -7.56 -10.43 -8.53
CA LEU A 120 -6.24 -9.98 -8.11
C LEU A 120 -5.20 -11.09 -8.28
N SER A 121 -4.17 -10.82 -9.08
CA SER A 121 -2.90 -11.50 -9.05
C SER A 121 -2.02 -10.80 -8.04
N GLY A 122 -1.74 -11.43 -6.90
CA GLY A 122 -1.00 -10.78 -5.85
C GLY A 122 -0.92 -11.53 -4.54
N SER A 123 -0.17 -10.94 -3.61
CA SER A 123 -0.19 -11.28 -2.20
C SER A 123 -0.86 -10.17 -1.40
N LEU A 124 -2.11 -10.39 -1.01
CA LEU A 124 -2.95 -9.50 -0.22
C LEU A 124 -3.30 -10.20 1.08
N LEU A 125 -3.13 -9.51 2.20
CA LEU A 125 -3.65 -9.94 3.49
C LEU A 125 -4.39 -8.78 4.13
N VAL A 126 -5.69 -8.95 4.35
CA VAL A 126 -6.53 -7.99 5.06
C VAL A 126 -7.14 -8.68 6.27
N SER A 127 -6.83 -8.19 7.47
CA SER A 127 -7.50 -8.62 8.69
C SER A 127 -8.90 -8.03 8.78
N GLY A 128 -9.85 -8.78 9.32
CA GLY A 128 -11.22 -8.35 9.50
C GLY A 128 -11.89 -9.06 10.67
N VAL A 129 -13.20 -8.90 10.76
CA VAL A 129 -14.08 -9.72 11.58
C VAL A 129 -15.22 -10.26 10.73
N ASP A 130 -15.70 -11.45 11.04
CA ASP A 130 -16.88 -12.03 10.40
C ASP A 130 -18.19 -11.47 10.99
N THR A 131 -19.33 -11.97 10.52
CA THR A 131 -20.67 -11.54 10.99
C THR A 131 -20.93 -11.83 12.47
N ASN A 132 -20.14 -12.72 13.09
CA ASN A 132 -20.25 -13.12 14.48
C ASN A 132 -19.20 -12.42 15.37
N GLY A 133 -18.44 -11.46 14.81
CA GLY A 133 -17.39 -10.73 15.50
C GLY A 133 -16.12 -11.55 15.74
N GLN A 134 -15.96 -12.71 15.09
CA GLN A 134 -14.72 -13.50 15.16
C GLN A 134 -13.68 -12.96 14.18
N PRO A 135 -12.38 -13.03 14.50
CA PRO A 135 -11.32 -12.64 13.58
C PRO A 135 -11.45 -13.37 12.25
N SER A 136 -11.37 -12.63 11.16
CA SER A 136 -11.36 -13.15 9.79
C SER A 136 -10.20 -12.55 9.01
N ALA A 137 -9.85 -13.18 7.89
CA ALA A 137 -8.84 -12.65 6.99
C ALA A 137 -9.21 -12.90 5.54
N ILE A 138 -8.93 -11.92 4.69
CA ILE A 138 -8.89 -12.06 3.24
C ILE A 138 -7.40 -12.24 2.91
N ASP A 139 -6.97 -13.47 2.62
CA ASP A 139 -5.57 -13.79 2.36
C ASP A 139 -5.40 -14.55 1.03
N SER A 140 -4.75 -13.91 0.06
CA SER A 140 -4.45 -14.53 -1.23
C SER A 140 -3.24 -15.46 -1.19
N HIS A 141 -2.39 -15.39 -0.15
CA HIS A 141 -1.23 -16.28 -0.02
C HIS A 141 -1.65 -17.74 0.17
N THR A 142 -2.76 -17.97 0.88
CA THR A 142 -3.30 -19.31 1.13
C THR A 142 -4.07 -19.89 -0.04
N ASP A 143 -4.21 -19.14 -1.13
CA ASP A 143 -4.90 -19.60 -2.34
C ASP A 143 -4.11 -20.73 -3.02
N ALA A 144 -4.83 -21.77 -3.47
CA ALA A 144 -4.23 -22.91 -4.17
C ALA A 144 -3.59 -22.52 -5.52
N GLY A 145 -3.99 -21.39 -6.12
CA GLY A 145 -3.36 -20.79 -7.30
C GLY A 145 -2.17 -19.89 -6.97
N GLY A 146 -1.72 -19.88 -5.71
CA GLY A 146 -0.61 -19.07 -5.22
C GLY A 146 -0.87 -17.57 -5.34
N GLY A 147 -2.13 -17.14 -5.28
CA GLY A 147 -2.54 -15.74 -5.43
C GLY A 147 -2.68 -15.25 -6.86
N LYS A 148 -2.53 -16.11 -7.88
CA LYS A 148 -2.71 -15.74 -9.30
C LYS A 148 -4.19 -15.68 -9.66
N ARG A 149 -4.64 -14.53 -10.20
CA ARG A 149 -6.03 -14.25 -10.61
C ARG A 149 -7.05 -14.72 -9.57
N TRP A 150 -6.81 -14.34 -8.32
CA TRP A 150 -7.63 -14.72 -7.18
C TRP A 150 -8.85 -13.80 -7.03
N ASP A 151 -10.02 -14.37 -6.79
CA ASP A 151 -11.32 -13.70 -6.69
C ASP A 151 -11.84 -13.55 -5.24
N GLY A 152 -11.07 -14.04 -4.25
CA GLY A 152 -11.45 -14.03 -2.84
C GLY A 152 -11.46 -12.63 -2.19
N ALA A 153 -11.02 -11.59 -2.90
CA ALA A 153 -11.12 -10.20 -2.46
C ALA A 153 -12.45 -9.52 -2.85
N SER A 154 -13.39 -10.22 -3.48
CA SER A 154 -14.65 -9.65 -3.98
C SER A 154 -15.58 -9.06 -2.93
N SER A 155 -15.46 -9.48 -1.67
CA SER A 155 -16.20 -8.92 -0.53
C SER A 155 -15.55 -7.67 0.07
N LEU A 156 -14.32 -7.33 -0.34
CA LEU A 156 -13.59 -6.19 0.18
C LEU A 156 -14.19 -4.88 -0.37
N VAL A 157 -14.60 -4.00 0.55
CA VAL A 157 -15.12 -2.65 0.22
C VAL A 157 -14.08 -1.55 0.48
N GLY A 158 -13.01 -1.89 1.18
CA GLY A 158 -11.90 -0.99 1.50
C GLY A 158 -11.12 -1.44 2.71
N VAL A 159 -9.96 -0.83 2.88
CA VAL A 159 -9.02 -1.10 3.97
C VAL A 159 -8.60 0.19 4.65
N ARG A 160 -8.28 0.10 5.93
CA ARG A 160 -7.39 1.03 6.60
C ARG A 160 -5.98 0.52 6.47
N ALA A 161 -5.12 1.36 5.90
CA ALA A 161 -3.70 1.10 5.80
C ALA A 161 -2.97 1.69 7.01
N GLY A 162 -2.16 0.85 7.66
CA GLY A 162 -1.50 1.17 8.92
C GLY A 162 -2.40 0.97 10.13
N ASP A 163 -1.79 1.04 11.30
CA ASP A 163 -2.42 0.86 12.60
C ASP A 163 -1.77 1.76 13.66
N ALA A 164 -2.02 1.48 14.95
CA ALA A 164 -1.42 2.22 16.06
C ALA A 164 0.11 2.10 16.13
N SER A 165 0.70 1.04 15.57
CA SER A 165 2.15 0.81 15.51
C SER A 165 2.82 1.52 14.33
N GLY A 166 2.05 2.10 13.40
CA GLY A 166 2.58 2.90 12.30
C GLY A 166 1.92 2.62 10.95
N PRO A 167 2.42 3.24 9.86
CA PRO A 167 1.89 3.04 8.52
C PRO A 167 2.14 1.60 8.01
N SER A 168 1.39 1.21 6.99
CA SER A 168 1.65 0.03 6.17
C SER A 168 2.85 0.31 5.25
N ARG A 169 3.75 -0.66 5.05
CA ARG A 169 5.05 -0.42 4.40
C ARG A 169 5.33 -1.25 3.15
N ASP A 170 4.43 -2.14 2.77
CA ASP A 170 4.72 -3.17 1.76
C ASP A 170 3.85 -3.09 0.51
N PHE A 171 3.13 -1.99 0.28
CA PHE A 171 2.36 -1.85 -0.94
C PHE A 171 3.25 -1.62 -2.16
N TRP A 172 3.05 -2.44 -3.20
CA TRP A 172 3.56 -2.17 -4.53
C TRP A 172 2.78 -2.95 -5.59
N ILE A 173 2.86 -2.48 -6.83
CA ILE A 173 2.36 -3.18 -8.02
C ILE A 173 3.51 -3.34 -9.00
N SER A 174 3.70 -4.53 -9.55
CA SER A 174 4.74 -4.84 -10.52
C SER A 174 4.18 -5.36 -11.83
N VAL A 175 4.94 -5.15 -12.91
CA VAL A 175 4.74 -5.79 -14.21
C VAL A 175 6.04 -6.52 -14.57
N LEU A 176 5.96 -7.84 -14.74
CA LEU A 176 7.13 -8.72 -14.79
C LEU A 176 7.05 -9.74 -15.94
N LYS A 177 8.18 -9.99 -16.58
CA LYS A 177 8.35 -11.06 -17.57
C LYS A 177 8.52 -12.45 -16.93
N SER A 178 9.12 -12.50 -15.74
CA SER A 178 9.35 -13.73 -14.97
C SER A 178 9.16 -13.48 -13.49
N GLY A 179 9.15 -14.54 -12.68
CA GLY A 179 9.06 -14.39 -11.23
C GLY A 179 10.26 -13.62 -10.66
N VAL A 180 10.00 -12.77 -9.66
CA VAL A 180 11.00 -11.92 -8.99
C VAL A 180 10.78 -11.93 -7.49
N GLN A 181 11.84 -12.18 -6.73
CA GLN A 181 11.86 -11.94 -5.29
C GLN A 181 12.27 -10.50 -5.02
N PHE A 182 11.36 -9.70 -4.45
CA PHE A 182 11.67 -8.33 -4.05
C PHE A 182 12.27 -8.27 -2.64
N GLN A 183 13.02 -7.20 -2.40
CA GLN A 183 13.59 -6.88 -1.08
C GLN A 183 12.50 -6.72 -0.02
N ALA A 184 12.86 -7.01 1.23
CA ALA A 184 12.03 -6.72 2.38
C ALA A 184 11.73 -5.21 2.44
N PRO A 185 10.50 -4.80 2.81
CA PRO A 185 10.18 -3.40 3.01
C PRO A 185 10.93 -2.84 4.24
N SER A 186 11.07 -1.52 4.28
CA SER A 186 11.82 -0.83 5.33
C SER A 186 11.32 -1.18 6.74
N GLY A 187 12.26 -1.50 7.65
CA GLY A 187 11.94 -1.83 9.03
C GLY A 187 11.39 -3.25 9.25
N THR A 188 11.58 -4.16 8.30
CA THR A 188 11.44 -5.61 8.50
C THR A 188 12.50 -6.36 7.68
N THR A 189 12.85 -7.57 8.11
CA THR A 189 13.71 -8.49 7.34
C THR A 189 12.90 -9.56 6.61
N GLN A 190 11.57 -9.59 6.84
CA GLN A 190 10.70 -10.54 6.18
C GLN A 190 10.54 -10.16 4.70
N LEU A 191 10.95 -11.07 3.83
CA LEU A 191 10.73 -10.93 2.40
C LEU A 191 9.23 -11.04 2.09
N PRO A 192 8.72 -10.24 1.13
CA PRO A 192 7.38 -10.45 0.59
C PRO A 192 7.34 -11.77 -0.19
N ASP A 193 6.15 -12.26 -0.52
CA ASP A 193 6.02 -13.39 -1.43
C ASP A 193 6.66 -13.08 -2.79
N ALA A 194 7.24 -14.11 -3.40
CA ALA A 194 7.81 -13.98 -4.74
C ALA A 194 6.72 -13.56 -5.73
N ALA A 195 6.93 -12.43 -6.39
CA ALA A 195 6.02 -11.95 -7.44
C ALA A 195 6.10 -12.90 -8.65
N GLN A 196 4.97 -13.20 -9.26
CA GLN A 196 4.92 -14.02 -10.47
C GLN A 196 4.97 -13.17 -11.74
N SER A 197 5.20 -13.80 -12.89
CA SER A 197 5.11 -13.12 -14.19
C SER A 197 3.70 -12.54 -14.45
N GLY A 198 3.63 -11.45 -15.20
CA GLY A 198 2.42 -10.68 -15.44
C GLY A 198 2.36 -9.46 -14.52
N VAL A 199 1.15 -9.04 -14.16
CA VAL A 199 0.93 -8.00 -13.15
C VAL A 199 0.76 -8.66 -11.79
N TRP A 200 1.41 -8.09 -10.78
CA TRP A 200 1.38 -8.60 -9.41
C TRP A 200 1.24 -7.46 -8.42
N LEU A 201 0.35 -7.59 -7.45
CA LEU A 201 0.22 -6.68 -6.32
C LEU A 201 0.75 -7.32 -5.04
N ASN A 202 1.41 -6.56 -4.19
CA ASN A 202 1.67 -6.96 -2.81
C ASN A 202 1.11 -5.90 -1.88
N TRP A 203 0.39 -6.33 -0.84
CA TRP A 203 -0.04 -5.50 0.27
C TRP A 203 -0.51 -6.36 1.43
N ARG A 204 0.35 -6.58 2.43
CA ARG A 204 0.06 -7.47 3.56
C ARG A 204 0.31 -6.80 4.92
N ASP A 205 1.14 -5.76 4.95
CA ASP A 205 1.52 -5.08 6.19
C ASP A 205 0.37 -4.19 6.66
N LYS A 206 -0.17 -4.50 7.84
CA LYS A 206 -1.10 -3.63 8.60
C LYS A 206 -2.31 -3.18 7.78
N LEU A 207 -3.04 -4.14 7.24
CA LEU A 207 -4.32 -3.90 6.60
C LEU A 207 -5.47 -4.43 7.44
N VAL A 208 -6.43 -3.55 7.71
CA VAL A 208 -7.69 -3.92 8.37
C VAL A 208 -8.85 -3.52 7.48
N SER A 209 -9.82 -4.42 7.31
CA SER A 209 -11.05 -4.11 6.58
C SER A 209 -11.78 -2.94 7.23
N LEU A 210 -12.27 -1.99 6.43
CA LEU A 210 -13.05 -0.86 6.96
C LEU A 210 -14.34 -1.31 7.63
N THR A 211 -14.91 -2.44 7.23
CA THR A 211 -16.10 -3.03 7.87
C THR A 211 -15.82 -3.60 9.25
N ALA A 212 -14.54 -3.88 9.56
CA ALA A 212 -14.12 -4.41 10.85
C ALA A 212 -13.75 -3.32 11.86
N LEU A 213 -13.71 -2.06 11.42
CA LEU A 213 -13.36 -0.94 12.28
C LEU A 213 -14.59 -0.46 13.04
N PRO A 214 -14.46 -0.15 14.34
CA PRO A 214 -15.57 0.40 15.10
C PRO A 214 -16.06 1.71 14.42
N PRO A 215 -17.36 2.02 14.49
CA PRO A 215 -17.88 3.30 14.00
C PRO A 215 -17.04 4.44 14.59
N ALA A 216 -16.74 5.46 13.77
CA ALA A 216 -16.07 6.64 14.26
C ALA A 216 -16.84 7.18 15.48
N ALA A 217 -16.15 7.32 16.61
CA ALA A 217 -16.77 7.86 17.82
C ALA A 217 -17.34 9.24 17.47
N ILE A 218 -18.67 9.39 17.57
CA ILE A 218 -19.30 10.70 17.48
C ILE A 218 -18.72 11.49 18.65
N ALA A 219 -17.96 12.55 18.35
CA ALA A 219 -17.44 13.42 19.40
C ALA A 219 -18.62 13.86 20.25
N ALA A 220 -18.63 13.47 21.53
CA ALA A 220 -19.69 13.87 22.44
C ALA A 220 -19.77 15.40 22.40
N PRO A 221 -20.97 15.99 22.28
CA PRO A 221 -21.10 17.45 22.35
C PRO A 221 -20.45 17.89 23.65
N VAL A 222 -19.47 18.79 23.55
CA VAL A 222 -18.82 19.40 24.70
C VAL A 222 -19.93 20.03 25.53
N ALA A 223 -20.24 19.43 26.69
CA ALA A 223 -21.25 19.97 27.57
C ALA A 223 -20.81 21.39 27.97
N PRO A 224 -21.68 22.42 27.84
CA PRO A 224 -21.32 23.75 28.28
C PRO A 224 -21.01 23.68 29.78
N ALA A 225 -19.86 24.23 30.17
CA ALA A 225 -19.47 24.32 31.57
C ALA A 225 -20.55 25.09 32.35
N VAL A 226 -21.33 24.39 33.16
CA VAL A 226 -22.25 25.01 34.11
C VAL A 226 -21.39 25.53 35.26
N THR A 227 -21.01 26.80 35.17
CA THR A 227 -20.43 27.52 36.30
C THR A 227 -21.53 27.69 37.35
N LEU A 228 -21.53 26.84 38.38
CA LEU A 228 -22.38 27.04 39.55
C LEU A 228 -21.98 28.35 40.23
N ALA A 229 -22.83 29.37 40.13
CA ALA A 229 -22.71 30.56 40.95
C ALA A 229 -22.94 30.17 42.42
N ALA A 230 -22.00 30.53 43.29
CA ALA A 230 -22.08 30.29 44.72
C ALA A 230 -23.31 31.01 45.32
N PRO A 231 -23.99 30.42 46.32
CA PRO A 231 -25.14 31.05 46.95
C PRO A 231 -24.72 32.29 47.76
N VAL A 232 -25.38 33.42 47.48
CA VAL A 232 -25.28 34.64 48.29
C VAL A 232 -25.91 34.35 49.65
N SER A 233 -25.08 34.39 50.71
CA SER A 233 -25.54 34.35 52.09
C SER A 233 -26.27 35.65 52.41
N ALA A 234 -27.60 35.56 52.60
CA ALA A 234 -28.39 36.62 53.19
C ALA A 234 -28.17 36.62 54.71
N ALA A 235 -27.28 37.49 55.20
CA ALA A 235 -27.21 37.85 56.61
C ALA A 235 -28.00 39.15 56.81
N GLY A 236 -29.18 39.04 57.42
CA GLY A 236 -29.89 40.19 57.97
C GLY A 236 -29.35 40.56 59.34
N ARG A 237 -29.00 41.84 59.51
CA ARG A 237 -29.43 42.73 60.61
C ARG A 237 -28.88 44.12 60.40
#